data_AF-A0A2E9U4C5-F1
#
_entry.id   AF-A0A2E9U4C5-F1
#
_cell.length_a   1.000
_cell.length_b   1.000
_cell.length_c   1.000
_cell.angle_alpha   90.00
_cell.angle_beta   90.00
_cell.angle_gamma   90.00
#
_symmetry.space_group_name_H-M   'P 1'
#
loop_
_entity.id
_entity.type
_entity.pdbx_description
1 polymer ?
#
loop_
_entity_poly.entity_id
_entity_poly.type
_entity_poly.pdbx_seq_one_letter_code
_entity_poly.pdbx_strand_id
1 'polypeptide(L)' 'MIEMSNLKENQYIQSFAGDTFNFLVYISRFKHKTSYLSARCYDDYSNNLIKFFKKENISTKLLYRIKNSNLGLYLIKNNF' A
#
# COMPACT_ATOMS: atom_id res chain seq x y z
N MET A 1 2.34 3.06 -1.29
CA MET A 1 1.95 3.80 -2.52
C MET A 1 0.82 3.06 -3.18
N ILE A 2 -0.01 3.75 -3.97
CA ILE A 2 -0.95 3.12 -4.89
C ILE A 2 -0.12 2.61 -6.08
N GLU A 3 -0.38 1.38 -6.52
CA GLU A 3 0.12 0.88 -7.79
C GLU A 3 -1.06 0.66 -8.74
N MET A 4 -0.88 0.96 -10.02
CA MET A 4 -1.83 0.59 -11.06
C MET A 4 -1.10 -0.16 -12.16
N SER A 5 -1.43 -1.44 -12.34
CA SER A 5 -0.91 -2.26 -13.42
C SER A 5 -1.91 -2.36 -14.55
N ASN A 6 -1.47 -2.20 -15.80
CA ASN A 6 -2.37 -2.41 -16.94
C ASN A 6 -2.83 -3.86 -16.98
N LEU A 7 -4.13 -4.05 -17.16
CA LEU A 7 -4.77 -5.34 -17.44
C LEU A 7 -5.09 -5.46 -18.93
N LYS A 8 -5.69 -4.43 -19.51
CA LYS A 8 -5.92 -4.27 -20.96
C LYS A 8 -6.01 -2.78 -21.29
N GLU A 9 -6.27 -2.44 -22.56
CA GLU A 9 -6.40 -1.06 -23.00
C GLU A 9 -7.35 -0.26 -22.08
N ASN A 10 -6.84 0.84 -21.52
CA ASN A 10 -7.54 1.73 -20.58
C ASN A 10 -8.15 1.04 -19.34
N GLN A 11 -7.68 -0.16 -18.97
CA GLN A 11 -8.08 -0.85 -17.76
C GLN A 11 -6.89 -1.23 -16.91
N TYR A 12 -6.96 -0.86 -15.63
CA TYR A 12 -5.89 -1.05 -14.67
C TYR A 12 -6.40 -1.80 -13.45
N ILE A 13 -5.54 -2.65 -12.89
CA ILE A 13 -5.73 -3.21 -11.56
C ILE A 13 -5.03 -2.29 -10.57
N GLN A 14 -5.78 -1.79 -9.59
CA GLN A 14 -5.26 -0.97 -8.51
C GLN A 14 -4.93 -1.85 -7.29
N SER A 15 -3.74 -1.64 -6.73
CA SER A 15 -3.25 -2.32 -5.52
C SER A 15 -2.39 -1.34 -4.69
N PHE A 16 -1.68 -1.86 -3.68
CA PHE A 16 -0.74 -1.09 -2.86
C PHE A 16 0.63 -1.76 -2.82
N ALA A 17 1.67 -0.95 -2.97
CA ALA A 17 3.04 -1.42 -3.00
C ALA A 17 4.04 -0.34 -2.56
N GLY A 18 5.31 -0.73 -2.51
CA GLY A 18 6.49 0.09 -2.22
C GLY A 18 7.56 -0.78 -1.58
N ASP A 19 8.84 -0.53 -1.86
CA ASP A 19 9.91 -1.49 -1.51
C ASP A 19 9.94 -1.87 -0.03
N THR A 20 9.91 -0.87 0.85
CA THR A 20 9.90 -1.09 2.30
C THR A 20 8.60 -1.72 2.79
N PHE A 21 7.49 -1.46 2.09
CA PHE A 21 6.19 -2.05 2.39
C PHE A 21 6.13 -3.52 1.99
N ASN A 22 6.54 -3.84 0.75
CA ASN A 22 6.59 -5.18 0.20
C ASN A 22 7.53 -6.08 1.02
N PHE A 23 8.68 -5.54 1.44
CA PHE A 23 9.56 -6.20 2.39
C PHE A 23 8.84 -6.56 3.69
N LEU A 24 8.13 -5.61 4.31
CA LEU A 24 7.43 -5.88 5.57
C LEU A 24 6.28 -6.89 5.41
N VAL A 25 5.55 -6.84 4.29
CA VAL A 25 4.52 -7.84 3.93
C VAL A 25 5.14 -9.23 3.82
N TYR A 26 6.32 -9.35 3.20
CA TYR A 26 7.03 -10.62 3.15
C TYR A 26 7.33 -11.16 4.55
N ILE A 27 7.84 -10.31 5.46
CA ILE A 27 8.11 -10.69 6.85
C ILE A 27 6.85 -11.04 7.64
N SER A 28 5.75 -10.30 7.46
CA SER A 28 4.51 -10.52 8.23
C SER A 28 3.87 -11.89 7.96
N ARG A 29 4.09 -12.45 6.76
CA ARG A 29 3.62 -13.79 6.37
C ARG A 29 4.28 -14.93 7.13
N PHE A 30 5.46 -14.70 7.72
CA PHE A 30 6.12 -15.65 8.63
C PHE A 30 5.62 -15.56 10.09
N LYS A 31 4.42 -14.98 10.32
CA LYS A 31 3.79 -14.81 11.64
C LYS A 31 4.60 -13.94 12.63
N HIS A 32 5.51 -13.12 12.13
CA HIS A 32 6.18 -12.11 12.95
C HIS A 32 5.25 -10.91 13.21
N LYS A 33 5.38 -10.31 14.40
CA LYS A 33 4.71 -9.05 14.71
C LYS A 33 5.42 -7.91 13.99
N THR A 34 4.78 -7.34 12.98
CA THR A 34 5.35 -6.27 12.16
C THR A 34 4.60 -4.96 12.36
N SER A 35 5.32 -3.84 12.44
CA SER A 35 4.76 -2.48 12.41
C SER A 35 5.46 -1.67 11.33
N TYR A 36 4.72 -0.85 10.59
CA TYR A 36 5.29 -0.03 9.53
C TYR A 36 5.36 1.43 9.96
N LEU A 37 6.56 2.00 9.95
CA LEU A 37 6.78 3.42 10.20
C LEU A 37 6.60 4.18 8.89
N SER A 38 5.50 4.94 8.78
CA SER A 38 5.20 5.72 7.58
C SER A 38 4.10 6.75 7.88
N ALA A 39 3.59 7.39 6.82
CA ALA A 39 2.47 8.32 6.89
C ALA A 39 1.31 7.88 5.99
N ARG A 40 0.10 8.35 6.33
CA ARG A 40 -1.14 8.20 5.55
C ARG A 40 -1.90 9.52 5.48
N CYS A 41 -2.77 9.65 4.49
CA CYS A 41 -3.51 10.88 4.21
C CYS A 41 -4.95 10.84 4.80
N TYR A 42 -5.72 11.89 4.58
CA TYR A 42 -7.15 11.99 4.93
C TYR A 42 -8.04 11.68 3.72
N ASP A 43 -7.78 10.57 3.04
CA ASP A 43 -8.53 10.14 1.85
C ASP A 43 -8.96 8.67 1.92
N ASP A 44 -9.85 8.28 1.01
CA ASP A 44 -10.38 6.91 0.94
C ASP A 44 -9.32 5.90 0.50
N TYR A 45 -8.34 6.32 -0.31
CA TYR A 45 -7.21 5.47 -0.66
C TYR A 45 -6.38 5.10 0.57
N SER A 46 -6.16 6.04 1.49
CA SER A 46 -5.49 5.77 2.78
C SER A 46 -6.33 4.86 3.67
N ASN A 47 -7.67 4.97 3.64
CA ASN A 47 -8.54 4.03 4.35
C ASN A 47 -8.43 2.62 3.76
N ASN A 48 -8.35 2.49 2.43
CA ASN A 48 -8.13 1.22 1.75
C ASN A 48 -6.74 0.63 2.03
N LEU A 49 -5.70 1.48 2.09
CA LEU A 49 -4.36 1.08 2.51
C LEU A 49 -4.39 0.48 3.92
N ILE A 50 -5.09 1.09 4.88
CA ILE A 50 -5.24 0.56 6.24
C ILE A 50 -5.94 -0.81 6.25
N LYS A 51 -6.95 -1.02 5.40
CA LYS A 51 -7.59 -2.34 5.26
C LYS A 51 -6.60 -3.38 4.72
N PHE A 52 -5.76 -3.01 3.76
CA PHE A 52 -4.71 -3.87 3.23
C PHE A 52 -3.69 -4.25 4.31
N PHE A 53 -3.26 -3.29 5.16
CA PHE A 53 -2.35 -3.57 6.28
C PHE A 53 -2.92 -4.60 7.24
N LYS A 54 -4.21 -4.46 7.60
CA LYS A 54 -4.91 -5.43 8.45
C LYS A 54 -4.95 -6.81 7.81
N LYS A 55 -5.20 -6.90 6.50
CA LYS A 55 -5.21 -8.17 5.75
C LYS A 55 -3.86 -8.88 5.79
N GLU A 56 -2.75 -8.14 5.69
CA GLU A 56 -1.38 -8.69 5.75
C GLU A 56 -0.84 -8.83 7.20
N ASN A 57 -1.68 -8.69 8.23
CA ASN A 57 -1.28 -8.74 9.66
C ASN A 57 -0.21 -7.71 10.07
N ILE A 58 -0.20 -6.53 9.45
CA ILE A 58 0.73 -5.43 9.77
C ILE A 58 0.04 -4.43 10.71
N SER A 59 0.70 -4.11 11.82
CA SER A 59 0.26 -3.09 12.77
C SER A 59 0.35 -1.68 12.17
N THR A 60 -0.73 -0.91 12.36
CA THR A 60 -0.85 0.48 11.90
C THR A 60 -0.51 1.50 12.98
N LYS A 61 0.06 1.07 14.12
CA LYS A 61 0.34 1.95 15.27
C LYS A 61 1.38 3.04 14.98
N LEU A 62 2.28 2.79 14.03
CA LEU A 62 3.35 3.71 13.62
C LEU A 62 3.00 4.48 12.34
N LEU A 63 1.72 4.48 11.93
CA LEU A 63 1.25 5.28 10.79
C LEU A 63 0.77 6.65 11.26
N TYR A 64 1.57 7.67 10.96
CA TYR A 64 1.22 9.06 11.19
C TYR A 64 0.17 9.53 10.18
N ARG A 65 -0.77 10.41 10.57
CA ARG A 65 -1.82 10.91 9.68
C ARG A 65 -1.55 12.38 9.30
N ILE A 66 -1.27 12.63 8.02
CA ILE A 66 -0.86 13.95 7.49
C ILE A 66 -2.01 14.58 6.71
N LYS A 67 -2.26 15.88 6.93
CA LYS A 67 -3.25 16.69 6.19
C LYS A 67 -2.62 17.25 4.90
N ASN A 68 -3.45 17.55 3.90
CA ASN A 68 -3.06 18.22 2.65
C ASN A 68 -1.96 17.48 1.87
N SER A 69 -2.02 16.14 1.86
CA SER A 69 -1.13 15.27 1.12
C SER A 69 -1.93 14.18 0.40
N ASN A 70 -1.35 13.60 -0.65
CA ASN A 70 -1.89 12.46 -1.38
C ASN A 70 -0.93 11.27 -1.27
N LEU A 71 -1.47 10.05 -1.40
CA LEU A 71 -0.61 8.87 -1.55
C LEU A 71 0.13 8.94 -2.90
N GLY A 72 1.42 8.60 -2.89
CA GLY A 72 2.17 8.40 -4.13
C GLY A 72 1.54 7.30 -4.99
N LEU A 73 1.58 7.48 -6.30
CA LEU A 73 1.04 6.57 -7.30
C LEU A 73 2.13 6.24 -8.30
N TYR A 74 2.22 4.98 -8.72
CA TYR A 74 3.02 4.59 -9.87
C TYR A 74 2.25 3.65 -10.80
N LEU A 75 2.64 3.65 -12.06
CA LEU A 75 2.07 2.83 -13.11
C LEU A 75 3.02 1.69 -13.46
N ILE A 76 2.47 0.49 -13.61
CA ILE A 76 3.17 -0.66 -14.17
C ILE A 76 2.63 -0.87 -15.59
N LYS A 77 3.54 -0.88 -16.57
CA LYS A 77 3.25 -1.30 -17.95
C LYS A 77 3.85 -2.68 -18.17
N ASN A 78 2.98 -3.69 -18.12
CA ASN A 78 3.26 -5.05 -18.55
C ASN A 78 3.18 -5.12 -20.07
N ASN A 79 4.16 -5.78 -20.68
CA ASN A 79 4.12 -6.17 -22.08
C ASN A 79 3.34 -7.49 -22.16
N PHE A 80 2.14 -7.45 -22.73
CA PHE A 80 1.34 -8.65 -23.04
C PHE A 80 1.37 -8.92 -24.53
#